data_AF-C9J1C1-F1
#
_entry.id   AF-C9J1C1-F1
#
_cell.length_a   1.000
_cell.length_b   1.000
_cell.length_c   1.000
_cell.angle_alpha   90.00
_cell.angle_beta   90.00
_cell.angle_gamma   90.00
#
_symmetry.space_group_name_H-M   'P 1'
#
loop_
_entity.id
_entity.type
_entity.pdbx_description
1 polymer ?
#
loop_
_entity_poly.entity_id
_entity_poly.type
_entity_poly.pdbx_seq_one_letter_code
_entity_poly.pdbx_strand_id
1 'polypeptide(L)' 'MLRCGQMIFAQALVCRHLGRDWRWTQRKRQPDSYFSVLNAFIDRKDSYYSIHQIAQMGVGEGKSIG' A
#
# COMPACT_ATOMS: atom_id res chain seq x y z
N MET A 1 -13.53 -1.78 5.70
CA MET A 1 -12.19 -2.04 6.31
C MET A 1 -11.05 -2.03 5.27
N LEU A 2 -11.07 -1.12 4.29
CA LEU A 2 -10.08 -1.16 3.20
C LEU A 2 -8.69 -0.68 3.63
N ARG A 3 -8.64 0.34 4.50
CA ARG A 3 -7.38 0.90 5.04
C ARG A 3 -6.59 -0.10 5.87
N CYS A 4 -7.25 -0.92 6.68
CA CYS A 4 -6.56 -1.96 7.47
C CYS A 4 -5.90 -3.00 6.57
N GLY A 5 -6.56 -3.41 5.49
CA GLY A 5 -5.98 -4.31 4.48
C GLY A 5 -4.75 -3.71 3.81
N GLN A 6 -4.83 -2.42 3.42
CA GLN A 6 -3.68 -1.69 2.87
C GLN A 6 -2.50 -1.68 3.85
N MET A 7 -2.73 -1.44 5.14
CA MET A 7 -1.66 -1.41 6.15
C MET A 7 -0.96 -2.76 6.30
N ILE A 8 -1.70 -3.86 6.40
CA ILE A 8 -1.12 -5.21 6.53
C ILE A 8 -0.33 -5.58 5.28
N PHE A 9 -0.89 -5.29 4.10
CA PHE A 9 -0.23 -5.61 2.84
C PHE A 9 1.01 -4.75 2.59
N ALA A 10 0.95 -3.45 2.91
CA ALA A 10 2.12 -2.58 2.87
C ALA A 10 3.23 -3.07 3.81
N GLN A 11 2.88 -3.52 5.02
CA GLN A 11 3.86 -4.10 5.95
C GLN A 11 4.51 -5.38 5.40
N ALA A 12 3.75 -6.24 4.74
CA ALA A 12 4.30 -7.43 4.08
C ALA A 12 5.29 -7.06 2.97
N LEU A 13 4.97 -6.05 2.15
CA LEU A 13 5.87 -5.54 1.11
C LEU A 13 7.12 -4.88 1.69
N VAL A 14 7.00 -4.13 2.78
CA VAL A 14 8.15 -3.56 3.50
C VAL A 14 9.06 -4.68 4.00
N CYS A 15 8.51 -5.70 4.68
CA CYS A 15 9.27 -6.85 5.15
C CYS A 15 9.96 -7.61 3.99
N ARG A 16 9.30 -7.74 2.84
CA ARG A 16 9.84 -8.44 1.66
C ARG A 16 10.94 -7.66 0.94
N HIS A 17 10.78 -6.35 0.77
CA HIS A 17 11.67 -5.53 -0.04
C HIS A 17 12.76 -4.81 0.75
N LEU A 18 12.52 -4.52 2.03
CA LEU A 18 13.44 -3.77 2.89
C LEU A 18 13.95 -4.60 4.07
N GLY A 19 13.30 -5.73 4.36
CA GLY A 19 13.61 -6.59 5.51
C GLY A 19 12.78 -6.23 6.74
N ARG A 20 12.64 -7.20 7.65
CA ARG A 20 11.79 -7.06 8.85
C ARG A 20 12.28 -6.01 9.84
N ASP A 21 13.59 -5.80 9.90
CA ASP A 21 14.22 -4.84 10.82
C ASP A 21 14.30 -3.42 10.24
N TRP A 22 13.87 -3.24 8.99
CA TRP A 22 13.88 -1.93 8.37
C TRP A 22 12.94 -0.97 9.09
N ARG A 23 13.46 0.22 9.38
CA ARG A 23 12.70 1.32 9.97
C ARG A 23 13.00 2.60 9.20
N TRP A 24 11.94 3.31 8.89
CA TRP A 24 12.05 4.65 8.34
C TRP A 24 12.83 5.55 9.31
N THR A 25 13.82 6.28 8.79
CA THR A 25 14.69 7.16 9.60
C THR A 25 14.65 8.57 9.08
N GLN A 26 14.20 9.51 9.90
CA GLN A 26 14.16 10.93 9.54
C GLN A 26 15.58 11.43 9.22
N ARG A 27 15.71 12.26 8.17
CA ARG A 27 16.98 12.86 7.68
C ARG A 27 17.96 11.91 6.98
N LYS A 28 17.62 10.63 6.78
CA LYS A 28 18.38 9.74 5.86
C LYS A 28 17.63 9.58 4.54
N ARG A 29 18.37 9.45 3.44
CA ARG A 29 17.79 9.06 2.15
C ARG A 29 17.23 7.64 2.30
N GLN A 30 15.93 7.50 2.02
CA GLN A 30 15.29 6.18 2.05
C GLN A 30 15.58 5.42 0.76
N PRO A 31 15.56 4.08 0.79
CA PRO A 31 15.73 3.26 -0.40
C PRO A 31 14.63 3.55 -1.42
N ASP A 32 14.96 3.47 -2.71
CA ASP A 32 13.97 3.66 -3.77
C ASP A 32 12.87 2.59 -3.72
N SER A 33 13.16 1.41 -3.16
CA SER A 33 12.18 0.35 -2.88
C SER A 33 11.08 0.79 -1.90
N TYR A 34 11.41 1.62 -0.90
CA TYR A 34 10.39 2.18 0.00
C TYR A 34 9.44 3.10 -0.75
N PHE A 35 9.97 3.99 -1.60
CA PHE A 35 9.14 4.87 -2.41
C PHE A 35 8.28 4.12 -3.43
N SER A 36 8.82 3.04 -4.02
CA SER A 36 8.06 2.16 -4.91
C SER A 36 6.87 1.52 -4.19
N VAL A 37 7.08 0.97 -2.99
CA VAL A 37 5.99 0.43 -2.16
C VAL A 37 4.99 1.53 -1.83
N LEU A 38 5.45 2.68 -1.34
CA LEU A 38 4.58 3.80 -0.96
C LEU A 38 3.70 4.29 -2.13
N ASN A 39 4.30 4.46 -3.32
CA ASN A 39 3.59 4.91 -4.53
C ASN A 39 2.46 3.96 -4.94
N ALA A 40 2.57 2.66 -4.64
CA ALA A 40 1.54 1.69 -4.95
C ALA A 40 0.27 1.85 -4.10
N PHE A 41 0.34 2.49 -2.92
CA PHE A 41 -0.79 2.68 -1.99
C PHE A 41 -1.37 4.10 -1.98
N ILE A 42 -0.81 5.03 -2.77
CA ILE A 42 -1.34 6.40 -2.84
C ILE A 42 -2.80 6.37 -3.27
N ASP A 43 -3.62 7.27 -2.73
CA ASP A 43 -5.02 7.44 -3.10
C ASP A 43 -5.19 8.13 -4.46
N ARG A 44 -4.55 7.59 -5.48
CA ARG A 44 -4.76 7.97 -6.87
C ARG A 44 -5.24 6.76 -7.66
N LYS A 45 -5.97 7.01 -8.74
CA LYS A 45 -6.57 5.96 -9.57
C LYS A 45 -5.53 5.16 -10.37
N ASP A 46 -4.33 5.70 -10.55
CA ASP A 46 -3.19 5.06 -11.21
C ASP A 46 -2.39 4.13 -10.27
N SER A 47 -2.59 4.23 -8.96
CA SER A 47 -1.93 3.39 -7.97
C SER A 47 -2.66 2.04 -7.78
N TYR A 48 -1.91 0.95 -7.97
CA TYR A 48 -2.43 -0.43 -7.97
C TYR A 48 -3.20 -0.84 -6.71
N TYR A 49 -2.75 -0.39 -5.53
CA TYR A 49 -3.36 -0.72 -4.24
C TYR A 49 -4.06 0.49 -3.62
N SER A 50 -4.48 1.45 -4.44
CA SER A 50 -5.26 2.59 -3.99
C SER A 50 -6.63 2.16 -3.44
N ILE A 51 -7.21 3.00 -2.59
CA ILE A 51 -8.56 2.76 -2.09
C ILE A 51 -9.60 2.71 -3.23
N HIS A 52 -9.37 3.46 -4.30
CA HIS A 52 -10.22 3.46 -5.51
C HIS A 52 -10.23 2.08 -6.16
N GLN A 53 -9.04 1.48 -6.36
CA GLN A 53 -8.90 0.16 -6.99
C GLN A 53 -9.56 -0.92 -6.13
N ILE A 54 -9.30 -0.91 -4.82
CA ILE A 54 -9.82 -1.91 -3.89
C ILE A 54 -11.34 -1.81 -3.76
N ALA A 55 -11.88 -0.59 -3.67
CA ALA A 55 -13.32 -0.38 -3.65
C ALA A 55 -13.99 -0.87 -4.95
N GLN A 56 -13.36 -0.60 -6.10
CA GLN A 56 -13.86 -1.05 -7.40
C GLN A 56 -13.80 -2.58 -7.55
N MET A 57 -12.73 -3.24 -7.06
CA MET A 57 -12.67 -4.70 -7.00
C MET A 57 -13.77 -5.28 -6.10
N GLY A 58 -14.13 -4.60 -5.02
CA GLY A 58 -15.25 -5.00 -4.14
C GLY A 58 -16.60 -5.07 -4.85
N VAL A 59 -16.81 -4.27 -5.90
CA VAL A 59 -18.02 -4.34 -6.74
C VAL A 59 -18.12 -5.67 -7.47
N GLY A 60 -16.99 -6.23 -7.93
CA GLY A 60 -16.94 -7.55 -8.56
C GLY A 60 -17.35 -8.67 -7.58
N GLU A 61 -17.09 -8.48 -6.30
CA GLU A 61 -17.47 -9.39 -5.21
C GLU A 61 -18.89 -9.11 -4.66
N GLY A 62 -19.70 -8.30 -5.36
CA GLY A 62 -21.07 -7.96 -4.97
C GLY A 62 -21.19 -6.97 -3.80
N LYS A 63 -20.10 -6.29 -3.43
CA LYS A 63 -20.11 -5.24 -2.39
C LYS A 63 -20.19 -3.86 -3.04
N SER A 64 -21.20 -3.08 -2.67
CA SER A 64 -21.31 -1.69 -3.10
C SER A 64 -20.15 -0.85 -2.56
N ILE A 65 -19.73 0.15 -3.33
CA ILE A 65 -18.75 1.14 -2.90
C ILE A 65 -19.42 2.04 -1.87
N GLY A 66 -18.89 2.10 -0.65
CA GLY A 66 -19.41 2.88 0.47
C GLY A 66 -19.33 2.11 1.78
#